data_AF-A0A3M0A7V9-F1
#
_entry.id   AF-A0A3M0A7V9-F1
#
_cell.length_a   1.000
_cell.length_b   1.000
_cell.length_c   1.000
_cell.angle_alpha   90.00
_cell.angle_beta   90.00
_cell.angle_gamma   90.00
#
_symmetry.space_group_name_H-M   'P 1'
#
loop_
_entity.id
_entity.type
_entity.pdbx_description
1 polymer ?
#
loop_
_entity_poly.entity_id
_entity_poly.type
_entity_poly.pdbx_seq_one_letter_code
_entity_poly.pdbx_strand_id
1 'polypeptide(L)'
;MSSRTPFYFAIVALIVIGLFTSWNRHAQNGIPLLPDYDREVWEIEARIEFTALDRPVLASLALPEASQPGFRLIREASSSPDFGMTYQQTPYGRRAEWSKRSALGEQTLFYRAQFLVDPTNQELSPPEYPLTAPKLNLIGPERLAAESLKEAAFSRSSNALSFGRELVKLLNDPNNQNRALLRSRYSQLNILSTLLSEADIPNRLVGVLSLEDGRRRQPIEGMMQLWTGAQWLLFDPASQQFSPLGEVLVWDASIGSLLDVNGGRNSRVSFSMISQDVTPTEAVASVNQASEPWNLSIHSLPLEQQAMFKTIMLIPVGALIVAFLRIMVGLKTSGTFMPILIAMAFVQTELRVGIIGLVVIVGVGLIIRGYLSRLNLLLVARISAVIIAVILMISSFAVLAYHLNLSQGLSITLFPMIILAWTIERMSILWEEDGWREVAMQSAGSLLTAVIVYLAMTNEVIRYLSFNFIGLQLVILAFILMLGNYTGYRLSELTRFYPLGGKS
;
A
#
# COMPACT_ATOMS: atom_id res chain seq x y z
N MET A 1 48.39 9.73 17.88
CA MET A 1 47.50 10.05 16.73
C MET A 1 47.53 8.83 15.82
N SER A 2 46.56 7.91 15.94
CA SER A 2 46.51 6.73 15.05
C SER A 2 46.24 7.22 13.63
N SER A 3 46.88 6.59 12.63
CA SER A 3 46.76 7.03 11.25
C SER A 3 45.29 6.96 10.81
N ARG A 4 44.80 8.03 10.19
CA ARG A 4 43.44 8.09 9.63
C ARG A 4 43.32 7.32 8.31
N THR A 5 44.45 6.81 7.79
CA THR A 5 44.57 6.06 6.53
C THR A 5 43.69 4.80 6.45
N PRO A 6 43.63 3.89 7.45
CA PRO A 6 42.73 2.73 7.40
C PRO A 6 41.25 3.13 7.33
N PHE A 7 40.86 4.25 7.94
CA PHE A 7 39.48 4.73 7.89
C PHE A 7 39.07 5.21 6.50
N TYR A 8 39.91 6.02 5.84
CA TYR A 8 39.64 6.44 4.46
C TYR A 8 39.70 5.28 3.46
N PHE A 9 40.58 4.30 3.68
CA PHE A 9 40.61 3.08 2.87
C PHE A 9 39.29 2.30 2.98
N ALA A 10 38.75 2.15 4.19
CA ALA A 10 37.45 1.50 4.40
C ALA A 10 36.31 2.24 3.69
N ILE A 11 36.28 3.58 3.71
CA ILE A 11 35.30 4.38 2.97
C ILE A 11 35.38 4.11 1.46
N VAL A 12 36.59 4.17 0.90
CA VAL A 12 36.79 3.90 -0.54
C VAL A 12 36.39 2.47 -0.89
N ALA A 13 36.76 1.49 -0.07
CA ALA A 13 36.37 0.10 -0.28
C ALA A 13 34.83 -0.07 -0.29
N LEU A 14 34.12 0.54 0.66
CA LEU A 14 32.65 0.51 0.70
C LEU A 14 32.02 1.11 -0.56
N ILE A 15 32.54 2.25 -1.04
CA ILE A 15 32.06 2.88 -2.28
C ILE A 15 32.31 1.97 -3.48
N VAL A 16 33.53 1.46 -3.63
CA VAL A 16 33.90 0.61 -4.76
C VAL A 16 33.08 -0.67 -4.78
N ILE A 17 32.92 -1.36 -3.64
CA ILE A 17 32.12 -2.58 -3.53
C ILE A 17 30.64 -2.27 -3.80
N GLY A 18 30.11 -1.18 -3.24
CA GLY A 18 28.73 -0.77 -3.43
C GLY A 18 28.40 -0.42 -4.88
N LEU A 19 29.27 0.32 -5.56
CA LEU A 19 29.12 0.66 -6.97
C LEU A 19 29.33 -0.56 -7.87
N PHE A 20 30.33 -1.40 -7.58
CA PHE A 20 30.58 -2.62 -8.35
C PHE A 20 29.40 -3.59 -8.30
N THR A 21 28.85 -3.85 -7.12
CA THR A 21 27.67 -4.73 -6.96
C THR A 21 26.44 -4.15 -7.66
N SER A 22 26.23 -2.83 -7.58
CA SER A 22 25.12 -2.16 -8.26
C SER A 22 25.27 -2.20 -9.79
N TRP A 23 26.48 -1.92 -10.29
CA TRP A 23 26.79 -1.99 -11.73
C TRP A 23 26.67 -3.42 -12.26
N ASN A 24 27.16 -4.41 -11.53
CA ASN A 24 27.06 -5.81 -11.94
C ASN A 24 25.60 -6.24 -12.10
N ARG A 25 24.74 -5.80 -11.19
CA ARG A 25 23.30 -6.04 -11.27
C ARG A 25 22.66 -5.36 -12.48
N HIS A 26 23.02 -4.11 -12.77
CA HIS A 26 22.59 -3.41 -13.98
C HIS A 26 23.03 -4.15 -15.25
N ALA A 27 24.30 -4.53 -15.35
CA ALA A 27 24.89 -5.10 -16.55
C ALA A 27 24.44 -6.55 -16.84
N GLN A 28 24.31 -7.40 -15.81
CA GLN A 28 23.93 -8.80 -15.98
C GLN A 28 22.42 -8.99 -16.08
N ASN A 29 21.66 -8.21 -15.31
CA ASN A 29 20.22 -8.41 -15.22
C ASN A 29 19.43 -7.38 -16.03
N GLY A 30 20.06 -6.36 -16.60
CA GLY A 30 19.40 -5.38 -17.45
C GLY A 30 18.50 -4.38 -16.71
N ILE A 31 18.47 -4.39 -15.38
CA ILE A 31 17.70 -3.43 -14.56
C ILE A 31 18.18 -2.02 -14.86
N PRO A 32 17.35 -1.09 -15.36
CA PRO A 32 17.79 0.27 -15.67
C PRO A 32 18.25 1.03 -14.42
N LEU A 33 19.10 2.06 -14.58
CA LEU A 33 19.55 2.88 -13.45
C LEU A 33 18.49 3.91 -13.02
N LEU A 34 17.50 4.16 -13.87
CA LEU A 34 16.37 5.05 -13.64
C LEU A 34 15.08 4.25 -13.85
N PRO A 35 13.99 4.59 -13.14
CA PRO A 35 12.69 4.00 -13.40
C PRO A 35 12.26 4.29 -14.85
N ASP A 36 11.74 3.27 -15.53
CA ASP A 36 11.26 3.32 -16.92
C ASP A 36 9.77 2.96 -16.94
N TYR A 37 8.92 3.96 -17.15
CA TYR A 37 7.46 3.84 -17.02
C TYR A 37 6.84 2.91 -18.08
N ASP A 38 7.53 2.64 -19.20
CA ASP A 38 7.02 1.77 -20.27
C ASP A 38 7.21 0.26 -19.97
N ARG A 39 7.73 -0.08 -18.79
CA ARG A 39 8.04 -1.47 -18.37
C ARG A 39 7.53 -1.80 -16.99
N GLU A 40 6.48 -1.11 -16.53
CA GLU A 40 5.89 -1.38 -15.23
C GLU A 40 5.23 -2.77 -15.22
N VAL A 41 5.65 -3.61 -14.28
CA VAL A 41 5.07 -4.93 -14.03
C VAL A 41 4.49 -4.97 -12.64
N TRP A 42 3.20 -5.28 -12.56
CA TRP A 42 2.50 -5.53 -11.32
C TRP A 42 2.61 -7.02 -10.96
N GLU A 43 3.25 -7.32 -9.84
CA GLU A 43 3.19 -8.65 -9.26
C GLU A 43 2.09 -8.67 -8.18
N ILE A 44 1.15 -9.59 -8.33
CA ILE A 44 -0.01 -9.73 -7.46
C ILE A 44 -0.02 -11.14 -6.88
N GLU A 45 -0.06 -11.24 -5.56
CA GLU A 45 -0.13 -12.49 -4.80
C GLU A 45 -1.50 -12.62 -4.12
N ALA A 46 -2.25 -13.66 -4.48
CA ALA A 46 -3.43 -14.11 -3.78
C ALA A 46 -3.03 -15.11 -2.69
N ARG A 47 -3.26 -14.73 -1.43
CA ARG A 47 -3.04 -15.56 -0.24
C ARG A 47 -4.37 -16.12 0.24
N ILE A 48 -4.51 -17.43 0.19
CA ILE A 48 -5.69 -18.17 0.62
C ILE A 48 -5.40 -18.80 1.98
N GLU A 49 -6.24 -18.55 2.97
CA GLU A 49 -6.12 -19.12 4.32
C GLU A 49 -7.40 -19.84 4.70
N PHE A 50 -7.29 -21.03 5.30
CA PHE A 50 -8.43 -21.79 5.81
C PHE A 50 -7.98 -22.80 6.88
N THR A 51 -8.89 -23.20 7.76
CA THR A 51 -8.67 -24.29 8.72
C THR A 51 -9.17 -25.61 8.13
N ALA A 52 -8.29 -26.57 7.89
CA ALA A 52 -8.64 -27.90 7.40
C ALA A 52 -9.11 -28.84 8.54
N LEU A 53 -10.01 -29.76 8.19
CA LEU A 53 -10.76 -30.59 9.16
C LEU A 53 -10.42 -32.10 9.05
N ASP A 54 -9.16 -32.44 8.72
CA ASP A 54 -8.66 -33.82 8.52
C ASP A 54 -9.52 -34.66 7.56
N ARG A 55 -9.87 -34.04 6.43
CA ARG A 55 -10.66 -34.63 5.35
C ARG A 55 -10.12 -34.15 4.01
N PRO A 56 -10.50 -34.78 2.88
CA PRO A 56 -10.08 -34.31 1.57
C PRO A 56 -10.43 -32.83 1.38
N VAL A 57 -9.44 -32.05 0.99
CA VAL A 57 -9.56 -30.62 0.73
C VAL A 57 -9.52 -30.39 -0.76
N LEU A 58 -10.46 -29.58 -1.26
CA LEU A 58 -10.44 -29.00 -2.60
C LEU A 58 -10.69 -27.50 -2.46
N ALA A 59 -9.66 -26.69 -2.69
CA ALA A 59 -9.77 -25.23 -2.73
C ALA A 59 -9.73 -24.76 -4.20
N SER A 60 -10.69 -23.95 -4.63
CA SER A 60 -10.83 -23.45 -6.00
C SER A 60 -10.89 -21.93 -6.00
N LEU A 61 -9.89 -21.27 -6.58
CA LEU A 61 -9.78 -19.81 -6.71
C LEU A 61 -10.05 -19.39 -8.15
N ALA A 62 -10.90 -18.38 -8.35
CA ALA A 62 -11.06 -17.73 -9.66
C ALA A 62 -9.80 -16.94 -10.02
N LEU A 63 -9.34 -17.11 -11.27
CA LEU A 63 -8.14 -16.47 -11.79
C LEU A 63 -8.49 -15.41 -12.83
N PRO A 64 -7.64 -14.36 -12.92
CA PRO A 64 -7.78 -13.35 -13.96
C PRO A 64 -7.56 -13.92 -15.35
N GLU A 65 -8.19 -13.26 -16.33
CA GLU A 65 -7.95 -13.54 -17.74
C GLU A 65 -6.54 -13.14 -18.16
N ALA A 66 -6.00 -13.85 -19.15
CA ALA A 66 -4.63 -13.63 -19.61
C ALA A 66 -4.45 -12.27 -20.31
N SER A 67 -5.51 -11.73 -20.90
CA SER A 67 -5.52 -10.43 -21.58
C SER A 67 -6.71 -9.62 -21.10
N GLN A 68 -6.46 -8.38 -20.69
CA GLN A 68 -7.50 -7.45 -20.24
C GLN A 68 -7.11 -6.02 -20.63
N PRO A 69 -8.05 -5.06 -20.62
CA PRO A 69 -7.73 -3.68 -20.97
C PRO A 69 -6.64 -3.11 -20.07
N GLY A 70 -5.55 -2.61 -20.66
CA GLY A 70 -4.43 -2.01 -19.93
C GLY A 70 -3.42 -2.99 -19.33
N PHE A 71 -3.69 -4.30 -19.31
CA PHE A 71 -2.78 -5.28 -18.71
C PHE A 71 -2.65 -6.57 -19.51
N ARG A 72 -1.46 -7.16 -19.48
CA ARG A 72 -1.19 -8.46 -20.07
C ARG A 72 -0.53 -9.38 -19.05
N LEU A 73 -1.12 -10.56 -18.83
CA LEU A 73 -0.53 -11.59 -17.98
C LEU A 73 0.75 -12.11 -18.65
N ILE A 74 1.90 -11.89 -18.02
CA ILE A 74 3.19 -12.43 -18.48
C ILE A 74 3.44 -13.79 -17.83
N ARG A 75 3.15 -13.90 -16.53
CA ARG A 75 3.54 -15.07 -15.74
C ARG A 75 2.53 -15.35 -14.64
N GLU A 76 2.40 -16.63 -14.33
CA GLU A 76 1.68 -17.10 -13.16
C GLU A 76 2.46 -18.24 -12.50
N ALA A 77 2.34 -18.33 -11.19
CA ALA A 77 2.94 -19.38 -10.38
C ALA A 77 2.05 -19.67 -9.18
N SER A 78 2.18 -20.87 -8.63
CA SER A 78 1.53 -21.23 -7.37
C SER A 78 2.56 -21.85 -6.44
N SER A 79 2.47 -21.52 -5.16
CA SER A 79 3.32 -22.07 -4.11
C SER A 79 2.43 -22.64 -3.02
N SER A 80 2.41 -23.96 -2.95
CA SER A 80 1.61 -24.70 -1.97
C SER A 80 2.31 -26.01 -1.64
N PRO A 81 3.11 -26.07 -0.55
CA PRO A 81 3.74 -27.30 -0.11
C PRO A 81 2.67 -28.40 0.08
N ASP A 82 2.90 -29.56 -0.52
CA ASP A 82 2.07 -30.78 -0.37
C ASP A 82 0.64 -30.75 -0.93
N PHE A 83 0.26 -29.76 -1.74
CA PHE A 83 -1.00 -29.75 -2.48
C PHE A 83 -0.78 -30.05 -3.97
N GLY A 84 -1.63 -30.88 -4.57
CA GLY A 84 -1.69 -31.03 -6.02
C GLY A 84 -2.45 -29.84 -6.63
N MET A 85 -1.83 -29.14 -7.58
CA MET A 85 -2.43 -27.97 -8.23
C MET A 85 -2.75 -28.27 -9.70
N THR A 86 -3.92 -27.83 -10.15
CA THR A 86 -4.31 -27.85 -11.57
C THR A 86 -5.02 -26.54 -11.95
N TYR A 87 -4.84 -26.13 -13.21
CA TYR A 87 -5.62 -25.06 -13.80
C TYR A 87 -6.81 -25.65 -14.56
N GLN A 88 -8.01 -25.14 -14.30
CA GLN A 88 -9.22 -25.54 -15.00
C GLN A 88 -9.84 -24.35 -15.73
N GLN A 89 -10.30 -24.58 -16.96
CA GLN A 89 -11.16 -23.63 -17.66
C GLN A 89 -12.62 -24.05 -17.42
N THR A 90 -13.40 -23.17 -16.81
CA THR A 90 -14.84 -23.37 -16.58
C THR A 90 -15.65 -22.46 -17.49
N PRO A 91 -16.96 -22.71 -17.69
CA PRO A 91 -17.84 -21.78 -18.42
C PRO A 91 -17.90 -20.37 -17.80
N TYR A 92 -17.52 -20.24 -16.53
CA TYR A 92 -17.52 -18.98 -15.80
C TYR A 92 -16.13 -18.32 -15.75
N GLY A 93 -15.13 -18.90 -16.40
CA GLY A 93 -13.76 -18.40 -16.42
C GLY A 93 -12.73 -19.40 -15.91
N ARG A 94 -11.49 -18.94 -15.81
CA ARG A 94 -10.33 -19.73 -15.42
C ARG A 94 -10.26 -19.88 -13.89
N ARG A 95 -9.90 -21.06 -13.39
CA ARG A 95 -9.73 -21.32 -11.94
C ARG A 95 -8.46 -22.11 -11.65
N ALA A 96 -7.84 -21.86 -10.51
CA ALA A 96 -6.81 -22.71 -9.91
C ALA A 96 -7.44 -23.59 -8.84
N GLU A 97 -7.15 -24.88 -8.90
CA GLU A 97 -7.64 -25.85 -7.92
C GLU A 97 -6.48 -26.52 -7.20
N TRP A 98 -6.52 -26.46 -5.87
CA TRP A 98 -5.61 -27.18 -4.98
C TRP A 98 -6.34 -28.33 -4.32
N SER A 99 -5.78 -29.53 -4.44
CA SER A 99 -6.33 -30.74 -3.86
C SER A 99 -5.34 -31.43 -2.94
N LYS A 100 -5.83 -31.95 -1.82
CA LYS A 100 -5.04 -32.75 -0.87
C LYS A 100 -5.93 -33.76 -0.17
N ARG A 101 -5.44 -35.00 -0.02
CA ARG A 101 -6.25 -36.12 0.53
C ARG A 101 -6.59 -35.96 2.01
N SER A 102 -5.68 -35.42 2.80
CA SER A 102 -5.90 -35.06 4.21
C SER A 102 -5.02 -33.86 4.55
N ALA A 103 -5.61 -32.89 5.21
CA ALA A 103 -4.95 -31.73 5.78
C ALA A 103 -5.63 -31.41 7.11
N LEU A 104 -4.86 -31.03 8.12
CA LEU A 104 -5.36 -30.70 9.45
C LEU A 104 -4.79 -29.36 9.91
N GLY A 105 -5.63 -28.54 10.52
CA GLY A 105 -5.23 -27.24 11.06
C GLY A 105 -5.13 -26.14 10.00
N GLU A 106 -4.43 -25.07 10.33
CA GLU A 106 -4.29 -23.90 9.44
C GLU A 106 -3.51 -24.25 8.18
N GLN A 107 -4.09 -23.92 7.03
CA GLN A 107 -3.49 -24.10 5.72
C GLN A 107 -3.37 -22.75 5.02
N THR A 108 -2.28 -22.57 4.27
CA THR A 108 -2.06 -21.36 3.46
C THR A 108 -1.61 -21.76 2.07
N LEU A 109 -2.30 -21.24 1.06
CA LEU A 109 -1.97 -21.44 -0.36
C LEU A 109 -1.68 -20.08 -1.00
N PHE A 110 -0.72 -20.06 -1.93
CA PHE A 110 -0.33 -18.84 -2.63
C PHE A 110 -0.48 -19.03 -4.14
N TYR A 111 -1.10 -18.06 -4.80
CA TYR A 111 -1.10 -17.89 -6.24
C TYR A 111 -0.51 -16.54 -6.58
N ARG A 112 0.43 -16.48 -7.52
CA ARG A 112 1.10 -15.26 -7.99
C ARG A 112 0.84 -15.07 -9.46
N ALA A 113 0.55 -13.83 -9.86
CA ALA A 113 0.42 -13.42 -11.24
C ALA A 113 1.21 -12.12 -11.47
N GLN A 114 1.90 -12.03 -12.61
CA GLN A 114 2.64 -10.86 -13.06
C GLN A 114 1.97 -10.28 -14.30
N PHE A 115 1.59 -9.01 -14.22
CA PHE A 115 0.92 -8.27 -15.27
C PHE A 115 1.81 -7.14 -15.78
N LEU A 116 2.06 -7.11 -17.09
CA LEU A 116 2.64 -5.94 -17.75
C LEU A 116 1.56 -4.87 -17.89
N VAL A 117 1.90 -3.62 -17.57
CA VAL A 117 1.09 -2.47 -17.98
C VAL A 117 1.27 -2.28 -19.48
N ASP A 118 0.19 -2.50 -20.23
CA ASP A 118 0.15 -2.33 -21.68
C ASP A 118 -1.08 -1.49 -22.05
N PRO A 119 -0.94 -0.16 -22.15
CA PRO A 119 -2.04 0.74 -22.47
C PRO A 119 -2.67 0.48 -23.85
N THR A 120 -1.95 -0.22 -24.73
CA THR A 120 -2.43 -0.58 -26.07
C THR A 120 -3.27 -1.85 -26.07
N ASN A 121 -3.19 -2.65 -25.00
CA ASN A 121 -4.01 -3.83 -24.86
C ASN A 121 -5.46 -3.42 -24.56
N GLN A 122 -6.35 -3.65 -25.52
CA GLN A 122 -7.78 -3.40 -25.38
C GLN A 122 -8.53 -4.70 -25.58
N GLU A 123 -9.46 -4.99 -24.67
CA GLU A 123 -10.41 -6.08 -24.84
C GLU A 123 -11.54 -5.60 -25.78
N LEU A 124 -11.35 -5.87 -27.07
CA LEU A 124 -12.30 -5.53 -28.14
C LEU A 124 -13.32 -6.64 -28.40
N SER A 125 -13.19 -7.77 -27.71
CA SER A 125 -14.08 -8.92 -27.89
C SER A 125 -15.49 -8.57 -27.43
N PRO A 126 -16.51 -8.70 -28.31
CA PRO A 126 -17.90 -8.50 -27.90
C PRO A 126 -18.29 -9.54 -26.84
N PRO A 127 -19.26 -9.24 -25.98
CA PRO A 127 -19.72 -10.17 -24.95
C PRO A 127 -20.16 -11.50 -25.56
N GLU A 128 -19.61 -12.61 -25.07
CA GLU A 128 -20.17 -13.94 -25.34
C GLU A 128 -21.51 -14.05 -24.63
N TYR A 129 -22.59 -14.11 -25.43
CA TYR A 129 -23.95 -14.22 -24.91
C TYR A 129 -24.32 -15.69 -24.62
N PRO A 130 -25.15 -15.92 -23.58
CA PRO A 130 -25.81 -14.92 -22.75
C PRO A 130 -25.04 -14.59 -21.47
N LEU A 131 -24.73 -13.30 -21.27
CA LEU A 131 -24.41 -12.76 -19.94
C LEU A 131 -25.64 -12.93 -19.06
N THR A 132 -25.75 -14.06 -18.37
CA THR A 132 -26.91 -14.34 -17.52
C THR A 132 -26.71 -13.60 -16.20
N ALA A 133 -27.12 -12.34 -16.15
CA ALA A 133 -27.14 -11.60 -14.89
C ALA A 133 -27.98 -12.35 -13.85
N PRO A 134 -27.64 -12.26 -12.54
CA PRO A 134 -28.49 -12.78 -11.50
C PRO A 134 -29.85 -12.10 -11.59
N LYS A 135 -30.88 -12.80 -12.08
CA LYS A 135 -32.24 -12.27 -12.12
C LYS A 135 -32.74 -12.15 -10.68
N LEU A 136 -32.70 -10.93 -10.14
CA LEU A 136 -33.34 -10.64 -8.87
C LEU A 136 -34.84 -10.93 -9.01
N ASN A 137 -35.38 -11.65 -8.02
CA ASN A 137 -36.82 -11.90 -7.96
C ASN A 137 -37.54 -10.67 -7.40
N LEU A 138 -37.67 -9.63 -8.23
CA LEU A 138 -38.39 -8.40 -7.91
C LEU A 138 -39.89 -8.66 -8.03
N ILE A 139 -40.66 -8.53 -6.95
CA ILE A 139 -42.12 -8.79 -6.92
C ILE A 139 -42.81 -7.56 -6.37
N GLY A 140 -44.01 -7.22 -6.87
CA GLY A 140 -44.87 -6.20 -6.26
C GLY A 140 -44.19 -4.82 -6.13
N PRO A 141 -44.08 -4.24 -4.91
CA PRO A 141 -43.47 -2.92 -4.68
C PRO A 141 -42.03 -2.81 -5.20
N GLU A 142 -41.21 -3.85 -5.07
CA GLU A 142 -39.82 -3.87 -5.52
C GLU A 142 -39.72 -3.72 -7.05
N ARG A 143 -40.67 -4.33 -7.78
CA ARG A 143 -40.72 -4.20 -9.25
C ARG A 143 -41.08 -2.79 -9.68
N LEU A 144 -42.07 -2.18 -9.04
CA LEU A 144 -42.48 -0.80 -9.33
C LEU A 144 -41.35 0.20 -9.03
N ALA A 145 -40.62 -0.01 -7.93
CA ALA A 145 -39.44 0.80 -7.59
C ALA A 145 -38.32 0.66 -8.63
N ALA A 146 -38.05 -0.57 -9.08
CA ALA A 146 -37.06 -0.85 -10.13
C ALA A 146 -37.46 -0.21 -11.48
N GLU A 147 -38.72 -0.34 -11.89
CA GLU A 147 -39.25 0.28 -13.11
C GLU A 147 -39.17 1.80 -13.06
N SER A 148 -39.56 2.41 -11.94
CA SER A 148 -39.47 3.87 -11.76
C SER A 148 -38.04 4.39 -11.84
N LEU A 149 -37.07 3.69 -11.24
CA LEU A 149 -35.65 4.05 -11.34
C LEU A 149 -35.13 3.90 -12.78
N LYS A 150 -35.52 2.83 -13.47
CA LYS A 150 -35.16 2.58 -14.87
C LYS A 150 -35.70 3.68 -15.78
N GLU A 151 -36.97 4.05 -15.64
CA GLU A 151 -37.61 5.10 -16.45
C GLU A 151 -37.00 6.47 -16.18
N ALA A 152 -36.75 6.80 -14.91
CA ALA A 152 -36.08 8.05 -14.52
C ALA A 152 -34.65 8.13 -15.09
N ALA A 153 -33.89 7.04 -15.07
CA ALA A 153 -32.56 6.99 -15.66
C ALA A 153 -32.62 7.07 -17.19
N PHE A 154 -33.55 6.34 -17.82
CA PHE A 154 -33.70 6.30 -19.27
C PHE A 154 -34.02 7.68 -19.84
N SER A 155 -34.98 8.39 -19.24
CA SER A 155 -35.40 9.75 -19.68
C SER A 155 -34.29 10.81 -19.59
N ARG A 156 -33.23 10.57 -18.81
CA ARG A 156 -32.09 11.48 -18.61
C ARG A 156 -30.79 10.99 -19.23
N SER A 157 -30.86 9.94 -20.05
CA SER A 157 -29.70 9.29 -20.67
C SER A 157 -29.83 9.26 -22.19
N SER A 158 -28.71 9.22 -22.89
CA SER A 158 -28.64 9.16 -24.36
C SER A 158 -27.99 7.88 -24.90
N ASN A 159 -27.31 7.11 -24.05
CA ASN A 159 -26.60 5.87 -24.39
C ASN A 159 -26.36 5.02 -23.13
N ALA A 160 -25.90 3.77 -23.31
CA ALA A 160 -25.66 2.82 -22.22
C ALA A 160 -24.77 3.39 -21.09
N LEU A 161 -23.76 4.17 -21.46
CA LEU A 161 -22.82 4.78 -20.52
C LEU A 161 -23.50 5.87 -19.66
N SER A 162 -24.24 6.79 -20.28
CA SER A 162 -25.00 7.83 -19.56
C SER A 162 -26.14 7.24 -18.73
N PHE A 163 -26.75 6.13 -19.20
CA PHE A 163 -27.77 5.40 -18.46
C PHE A 163 -27.21 4.76 -17.19
N GLY A 164 -26.04 4.10 -17.28
CA GLY A 164 -25.34 3.56 -16.12
C GLY A 164 -24.99 4.63 -15.07
N ARG A 165 -24.48 5.79 -15.52
CA ARG A 165 -24.19 6.94 -14.64
C ARG A 165 -25.42 7.44 -13.90
N GLU A 166 -26.54 7.64 -14.61
CA GLU A 166 -27.76 8.16 -14.00
C GLU A 166 -28.40 7.15 -13.05
N LEU A 167 -28.38 5.84 -13.39
CA LEU A 167 -28.82 4.79 -12.48
C LEU A 167 -28.04 4.82 -11.16
N VAL A 168 -26.71 4.96 -11.24
CA VAL A 168 -25.87 4.99 -10.04
C VAL A 168 -26.07 6.25 -9.23
N LYS A 169 -26.25 7.40 -9.89
CA LYS A 169 -26.64 8.64 -9.21
C LYS A 169 -27.96 8.47 -8.44
N LEU A 170 -28.98 7.87 -9.06
CA LEU A 170 -30.26 7.60 -8.40
C LEU A 170 -30.13 6.58 -7.26
N LEU A 171 -29.27 5.57 -7.42
CA LEU A 171 -29.01 4.55 -6.39
C LEU A 171 -28.13 5.06 -5.23
N ASN A 172 -27.38 6.14 -5.45
CA ASN A 172 -26.57 6.79 -4.43
C ASN A 172 -27.29 7.95 -3.73
N ASP A 173 -28.42 8.43 -4.26
CA ASP A 173 -29.22 9.48 -3.63
C ASP A 173 -29.93 8.98 -2.36
N PRO A 174 -29.54 9.44 -1.16
CA PRO A 174 -30.15 9.01 0.09
C PRO A 174 -31.63 9.39 0.22
N ASN A 175 -32.10 10.39 -0.53
CA ASN A 175 -33.49 10.86 -0.47
C ASN A 175 -34.44 10.03 -1.38
N ASN A 176 -33.89 9.14 -2.20
CA ASN A 176 -34.68 8.35 -3.13
C ASN A 176 -35.35 7.15 -2.43
N GLN A 177 -36.68 7.20 -2.32
CA GLN A 177 -37.48 6.14 -1.66
C GLN A 177 -37.41 4.79 -2.39
N ASN A 178 -37.38 4.79 -3.72
CA ASN A 178 -37.30 3.58 -4.54
C ASN A 178 -35.98 2.85 -4.31
N ARG A 179 -34.89 3.60 -4.18
CA ARG A 179 -33.59 3.06 -3.78
C ARG A 179 -33.64 2.44 -2.39
N ALA A 180 -34.19 3.15 -1.40
CA ALA A 180 -34.26 2.66 -0.02
C ALA A 180 -34.98 1.31 0.06
N LEU A 181 -36.09 1.15 -0.68
CA LEU A 181 -36.82 -0.10 -0.77
C LEU A 181 -35.94 -1.25 -1.32
N LEU A 182 -35.26 -1.04 -2.46
CA LEU A 182 -34.44 -2.07 -3.08
C LEU A 182 -33.20 -2.44 -2.24
N ARG A 183 -32.53 -1.43 -1.66
CA ARG A 183 -31.31 -1.62 -0.84
C ARG A 183 -31.59 -2.33 0.49
N SER A 184 -32.86 -2.38 0.93
CA SER A 184 -33.23 -3.12 2.13
C SER A 184 -33.02 -4.63 2.00
N ARG A 185 -33.08 -5.17 0.79
CA ARG A 185 -33.02 -6.61 0.51
C ARG A 185 -31.83 -7.02 -0.38
N TYR A 186 -31.39 -6.14 -1.26
CA TYR A 186 -30.40 -6.48 -2.28
C TYR A 186 -29.15 -5.61 -2.21
N SER A 187 -28.02 -6.17 -2.62
CA SER A 187 -26.79 -5.41 -2.82
C SER A 187 -26.97 -4.43 -3.98
N GLN A 188 -26.32 -3.28 -3.89
CA GLN A 188 -26.36 -2.26 -4.95
C GLN A 188 -25.86 -2.78 -6.29
N LEU A 189 -24.80 -3.59 -6.26
CA LEU A 189 -24.24 -4.26 -7.43
C LEU A 189 -25.25 -5.17 -8.13
N ASN A 190 -26.00 -6.00 -7.37
CA ASN A 190 -27.01 -6.88 -7.96
C ASN A 190 -28.20 -6.09 -8.52
N ILE A 191 -28.61 -5.01 -7.85
CA ILE A 191 -29.67 -4.12 -8.36
C ILE A 191 -29.22 -3.50 -9.68
N LEU A 192 -28.02 -2.93 -9.72
CA LEU A 192 -27.46 -2.28 -10.91
C LEU A 192 -27.32 -3.26 -12.07
N SER A 193 -26.77 -4.46 -11.84
CA SER A 193 -26.65 -5.51 -12.85
C SER A 193 -28.02 -5.92 -13.40
N THR A 194 -29.03 -6.06 -12.53
CA THR A 194 -30.39 -6.42 -12.97
C THR A 194 -31.00 -5.31 -13.83
N LEU A 195 -30.93 -4.06 -13.39
CA LEU A 195 -31.52 -2.92 -14.11
C LEU A 195 -30.85 -2.67 -15.48
N LEU A 196 -29.53 -2.85 -15.56
CA LEU A 196 -28.79 -2.77 -16.83
C LEU A 196 -29.19 -3.91 -17.77
N SER A 197 -29.32 -5.13 -17.24
CA SER A 197 -29.72 -6.30 -18.03
C SER A 197 -31.16 -6.19 -18.55
N GLU A 198 -32.08 -5.65 -17.75
CA GLU A 198 -33.45 -5.36 -18.17
C GLU A 198 -33.56 -4.25 -19.22
N ALA A 199 -32.52 -3.42 -19.36
CA ALA A 199 -32.41 -2.40 -20.40
C ALA A 199 -31.64 -2.91 -21.64
N ASP A 200 -31.43 -4.23 -21.75
CA ASP A 200 -30.65 -4.89 -22.79
C ASP A 200 -29.20 -4.39 -22.90
N ILE A 201 -28.64 -3.85 -21.82
CA ILE A 201 -27.24 -3.40 -21.75
C ILE A 201 -26.37 -4.55 -21.23
N PRO A 202 -25.41 -5.05 -22.01
CA PRO A 202 -24.57 -6.17 -21.59
C PRO A 202 -23.68 -5.71 -20.44
N ASN A 203 -23.74 -6.44 -19.34
CA ASN A 203 -23.01 -6.12 -18.13
C ASN A 203 -22.56 -7.39 -17.41
N ARG A 204 -21.47 -7.28 -16.66
CA ARG A 204 -20.99 -8.34 -15.76
C ARG A 204 -20.49 -7.74 -14.45
N LEU A 205 -20.72 -8.48 -13.37
CA LEU A 205 -20.12 -8.22 -12.08
C LEU A 205 -18.66 -8.67 -12.13
N VAL A 206 -17.74 -7.82 -11.71
CA VAL A 206 -16.32 -8.13 -11.70
C VAL A 206 -15.70 -7.81 -10.34
N GLY A 207 -14.79 -8.65 -9.90
CA GLY A 207 -13.90 -8.38 -8.79
C GLY A 207 -12.63 -7.71 -9.28
N VAL A 208 -12.28 -6.59 -8.68
CA VAL A 208 -11.12 -5.78 -9.07
C VAL A 208 -10.16 -5.56 -7.91
N LEU A 209 -8.93 -5.23 -8.28
CA LEU A 209 -7.87 -4.80 -7.37
C LEU A 209 -7.44 -3.39 -7.77
N SER A 210 -7.62 -2.46 -6.84
CA SER A 210 -7.06 -1.11 -6.94
C SER A 210 -5.54 -1.20 -6.73
N LEU A 211 -4.77 -1.04 -7.80
CA LEU A 211 -3.33 -1.24 -7.80
C LEU A 211 -2.63 -0.09 -7.09
N GLU A 212 -1.87 -0.42 -6.05
CA GLU A 212 -1.00 0.53 -5.38
C GLU A 212 0.23 -0.19 -4.81
N ASP A 213 1.40 0.41 -5.02
CA ASP A 213 2.69 -0.21 -4.72
C ASP A 213 2.85 -0.49 -3.22
N GLY A 214 3.12 -1.75 -2.88
CA GLY A 214 3.39 -2.16 -1.49
C GLY A 214 2.14 -2.34 -0.63
N ARG A 215 0.93 -2.31 -1.21
CA ARG A 215 -0.30 -2.66 -0.50
C ARG A 215 -0.35 -4.15 -0.16
N ARG A 216 -0.87 -4.46 1.03
CA ARG A 216 -0.91 -5.81 1.61
C ARG A 216 -2.30 -6.13 2.16
N ARG A 217 -2.66 -7.41 2.12
CA ARG A 217 -3.90 -7.96 2.69
C ARG A 217 -5.16 -7.20 2.24
N GLN A 218 -5.19 -6.78 0.98
CA GLN A 218 -6.31 -6.07 0.38
C GLN A 218 -7.44 -7.06 0.06
N PRO A 219 -8.71 -6.69 0.30
CA PRO A 219 -9.84 -7.45 -0.21
C PRO A 219 -9.97 -7.25 -1.73
N ILE A 220 -10.76 -8.11 -2.37
CA ILE A 220 -11.26 -7.81 -3.73
C ILE A 220 -12.40 -6.79 -3.63
N GLU A 221 -12.41 -5.81 -4.52
CA GLU A 221 -13.49 -4.81 -4.60
C GLU A 221 -14.47 -5.21 -5.70
N GLY A 222 -15.78 -5.16 -5.43
CA GLY A 222 -16.80 -5.47 -6.42
C GLY A 222 -17.12 -4.26 -7.29
N MET A 223 -16.94 -4.38 -8.60
CA MET A 223 -17.31 -3.38 -9.60
C MET A 223 -18.19 -3.97 -10.70
N MET A 224 -18.68 -3.11 -11.58
CA MET A 224 -19.45 -3.50 -12.76
C MET A 224 -18.65 -3.22 -14.01
N GLN A 225 -18.67 -4.14 -14.97
CA GLN A 225 -18.29 -3.85 -16.34
C GLN A 225 -19.53 -3.71 -17.21
N LEU A 226 -19.57 -2.68 -18.05
CA LEU A 226 -20.62 -2.45 -19.04
C LEU A 226 -20.03 -2.44 -20.45
N TRP A 227 -20.74 -3.06 -21.38
CA TRP A 227 -20.35 -3.05 -22.79
C TRP A 227 -20.92 -1.81 -23.48
N THR A 228 -20.05 -1.03 -24.12
CA THR A 228 -20.45 0.20 -24.83
C THR A 228 -20.81 -0.03 -26.30
N GLY A 229 -20.64 -1.24 -26.82
CA GLY A 229 -20.69 -1.54 -28.25
C GLY A 229 -19.31 -1.63 -28.90
N ALA A 230 -18.28 -1.01 -28.29
CA ALA A 230 -16.90 -1.04 -28.79
C ALA A 230 -15.90 -1.62 -27.79
N GLN A 231 -16.11 -1.39 -26.49
CA GLN A 231 -15.22 -1.83 -25.42
C GLN A 231 -15.97 -2.02 -24.09
N TRP A 232 -15.38 -2.83 -23.21
CA TRP A 232 -15.78 -2.93 -21.81
C TRP A 232 -15.30 -1.72 -21.03
N LEU A 233 -16.20 -1.07 -20.30
CA LEU A 233 -15.86 0.00 -19.37
C LEU A 233 -16.15 -0.44 -17.94
N LEU A 234 -15.16 -0.21 -17.08
CA LEU A 234 -15.28 -0.43 -15.65
C LEU A 234 -16.03 0.72 -14.98
N PHE A 235 -16.96 0.38 -14.11
CA PHE A 235 -17.84 1.31 -13.44
C PHE A 235 -17.91 1.00 -11.94
N ASP A 236 -17.55 1.98 -11.11
CA ASP A 236 -17.66 1.88 -9.66
C ASP A 236 -19.09 2.18 -9.20
N PRO A 237 -19.80 1.28 -8.51
CA PRO A 237 -21.15 1.54 -8.00
C PRO A 237 -21.22 2.72 -6.99
N ALA A 238 -20.13 3.05 -6.31
CA ALA A 238 -20.11 4.13 -5.32
C ALA A 238 -19.85 5.52 -5.95
N SER A 239 -19.22 5.55 -7.13
CA SER A 239 -18.82 6.78 -7.81
C SER A 239 -19.59 6.98 -9.12
N GLN A 240 -19.68 8.23 -9.58
CA GLN A 240 -20.15 8.52 -10.94
C GLN A 240 -19.00 8.52 -11.96
N GLN A 241 -17.76 8.35 -11.48
CA GLN A 241 -16.55 8.33 -12.29
C GLN A 241 -16.24 6.91 -12.77
N PHE A 242 -15.63 6.85 -13.96
CA PHE A 242 -15.12 5.62 -14.55
C PHE A 242 -13.70 5.45 -14.07
N SER A 243 -13.33 4.23 -13.72
CA SER A 243 -11.95 3.96 -13.31
C SER A 243 -11.01 4.18 -14.51
N PRO A 244 -9.93 4.95 -14.34
CA PRO A 244 -8.93 5.10 -15.38
C PRO A 244 -8.27 3.74 -15.67
N LEU A 245 -7.94 3.51 -16.95
CA LEU A 245 -7.15 2.36 -17.39
C LEU A 245 -5.76 2.41 -16.73
N GLY A 246 -5.26 1.27 -16.25
CA GLY A 246 -3.91 1.16 -15.66
C GLY A 246 -3.84 1.28 -14.12
N GLU A 247 -4.88 1.75 -13.45
CA GLU A 247 -4.90 1.83 -11.97
C GLU A 247 -5.71 0.68 -11.32
N VAL A 248 -6.59 0.04 -12.07
CA VAL A 248 -7.49 -0.99 -11.57
C VAL A 248 -7.38 -2.24 -12.43
N LEU A 249 -7.04 -3.37 -11.79
CA LEU A 249 -6.94 -4.66 -12.44
C LEU A 249 -8.18 -5.50 -12.19
N VAL A 250 -8.76 -6.09 -13.24
CA VAL A 250 -9.85 -7.05 -13.11
C VAL A 250 -9.25 -8.41 -12.75
N TRP A 251 -9.55 -8.88 -11.54
CA TRP A 251 -9.07 -10.16 -11.03
C TRP A 251 -10.03 -11.31 -11.37
N ASP A 252 -11.33 -11.07 -11.27
CA ASP A 252 -12.34 -12.10 -11.51
C ASP A 252 -13.51 -11.48 -12.28
N ALA A 253 -13.89 -12.11 -13.40
CA ALA A 253 -15.07 -11.74 -14.18
C ALA A 253 -16.22 -12.74 -13.99
N SER A 254 -16.07 -13.71 -13.09
CA SER A 254 -17.01 -14.81 -12.88
C SER A 254 -18.19 -14.39 -12.00
N ILE A 255 -19.38 -14.85 -12.38
CA ILE A 255 -20.64 -14.70 -11.61
C ILE A 255 -20.63 -15.58 -10.33
N GLY A 256 -19.53 -16.32 -10.08
CA GLY A 256 -19.40 -17.31 -9.01
C GLY A 256 -18.68 -16.80 -7.76
N SER A 257 -18.41 -17.73 -6.84
CA SER A 257 -17.56 -17.42 -5.68
C SER A 257 -16.10 -17.26 -6.12
N LEU A 258 -15.46 -16.17 -5.72
CA LEU A 258 -14.01 -15.96 -5.89
C LEU A 258 -13.21 -17.14 -5.33
N LEU A 259 -13.62 -17.64 -4.15
CA LEU A 259 -12.98 -18.75 -3.46
C LEU A 259 -14.04 -19.77 -3.01
N ASP A 260 -13.85 -21.03 -3.38
CA ASP A 260 -14.61 -22.16 -2.84
C ASP A 260 -13.64 -23.11 -2.13
N VAL A 261 -13.97 -23.55 -0.92
CA VAL A 261 -13.13 -24.46 -0.14
C VAL A 261 -13.98 -25.58 0.42
N ASN A 262 -13.86 -26.75 -0.20
CA ASN A 262 -14.38 -27.99 0.32
C ASN A 262 -13.36 -28.62 1.27
N GLY A 263 -13.83 -29.21 2.37
CA GLY A 263 -12.97 -29.86 3.36
C GLY A 263 -12.39 -28.93 4.44
N GLY A 264 -12.52 -27.61 4.29
CA GLY A 264 -12.07 -26.61 5.27
C GLY A 264 -13.21 -25.76 5.86
N ARG A 265 -12.84 -24.83 6.75
CA ARG A 265 -13.71 -23.76 7.29
C ARG A 265 -12.92 -22.46 7.43
N ASN A 266 -13.62 -21.35 7.67
CA ASN A 266 -13.03 -20.02 7.86
C ASN A 266 -12.12 -19.62 6.68
N SER A 267 -12.54 -19.94 5.46
CA SER A 267 -11.78 -19.61 4.26
C SER A 267 -11.80 -18.12 3.98
N ARG A 268 -10.62 -17.57 3.67
CA ARG A 268 -10.46 -16.20 3.20
C ARG A 268 -9.41 -16.11 2.11
N VAL A 269 -9.56 -15.13 1.24
CA VAL A 269 -8.53 -14.72 0.29
C VAL A 269 -8.18 -13.26 0.52
N SER A 270 -6.90 -12.94 0.42
CA SER A 270 -6.41 -11.56 0.49
C SER A 270 -5.29 -11.35 -0.52
N PHE A 271 -5.17 -10.14 -1.02
CA PHE A 271 -4.26 -9.78 -2.09
C PHE A 271 -3.12 -8.90 -1.57
N SER A 272 -1.92 -9.15 -2.05
CA SER A 272 -0.78 -8.26 -1.90
C SER A 272 -0.22 -7.92 -3.26
N MET A 273 0.21 -6.68 -3.46
CA MET A 273 0.65 -6.20 -4.75
C MET A 273 1.86 -5.30 -4.62
N ILE A 274 2.76 -5.43 -5.59
CA ILE A 274 3.97 -4.62 -5.69
C ILE A 274 4.18 -4.26 -7.15
N SER A 275 4.58 -3.01 -7.39
CA SER A 275 5.02 -2.57 -8.71
C SER A 275 6.54 -2.73 -8.80
N GLN A 276 6.99 -3.32 -9.91
CA GLN A 276 8.39 -3.54 -10.22
C GLN A 276 8.67 -3.15 -11.67
N ASP A 277 9.75 -2.40 -11.90
CA ASP A 277 10.29 -2.21 -13.25
C ASP A 277 11.27 -3.36 -13.51
N VAL A 278 10.75 -4.50 -13.98
CA VAL A 278 11.57 -5.64 -14.39
C VAL A 278 11.72 -5.68 -15.90
N THR A 279 12.90 -6.06 -16.37
CA THR A 279 13.04 -6.34 -17.80
C THR A 279 12.34 -7.66 -18.17
N PRO A 280 11.81 -7.80 -19.40
CA PRO A 280 11.26 -9.06 -19.88
C PRO A 280 12.25 -10.23 -19.75
N THR A 281 13.54 -9.95 -19.87
CA THR A 281 14.62 -10.94 -19.73
C THR A 281 14.78 -11.44 -18.30
N GLU A 282 14.61 -10.62 -17.26
CA GLU A 282 14.58 -11.06 -15.86
C GLU A 282 13.29 -11.79 -15.50
N ALA A 283 12.15 -11.32 -16.02
CA ALA A 283 10.86 -12.00 -15.85
C ALA A 283 10.93 -13.45 -16.39
N VAL A 284 11.68 -13.66 -17.47
CA VAL A 284 11.97 -14.99 -18.06
C VAL A 284 13.15 -15.70 -17.38
N ALA A 285 14.24 -15.03 -17.00
CA ALA A 285 15.42 -15.67 -16.39
C ALA A 285 15.17 -16.18 -14.96
N SER A 286 14.29 -15.51 -14.20
CA SER A 286 13.82 -15.97 -12.89
C SER A 286 12.92 -17.22 -12.97
N VAL A 287 12.56 -17.69 -14.17
CA VAL A 287 11.92 -19.01 -14.39
C VAL A 287 12.92 -20.15 -14.18
N ASN A 288 14.20 -19.94 -14.49
CA ASN A 288 15.22 -20.99 -14.47
C ASN A 288 16.03 -21.05 -13.17
N GLN A 289 15.96 -20.01 -12.32
CA GLN A 289 16.75 -19.92 -11.07
C GLN A 289 15.99 -20.35 -9.80
N ALA A 290 14.77 -20.89 -9.94
CA ALA A 290 14.00 -21.42 -8.81
C ALA A 290 14.56 -22.75 -8.25
N SER A 291 15.62 -23.29 -8.85
CA SER A 291 16.19 -24.61 -8.51
C SER A 291 17.52 -24.56 -7.74
N GLU A 292 18.04 -23.37 -7.40
CA GLU A 292 19.31 -23.22 -6.67
C GLU A 292 19.05 -23.03 -5.17
N PRO A 293 19.45 -23.97 -4.29
CA PRO A 293 19.19 -23.93 -2.84
C PRO A 293 19.90 -22.79 -2.09
N TRP A 294 20.75 -22.00 -2.77
CA TRP A 294 21.49 -20.86 -2.22
C TRP A 294 20.95 -19.50 -2.65
N ASN A 295 19.77 -19.43 -3.28
CA ASN A 295 19.19 -18.17 -3.75
C ASN A 295 18.59 -17.34 -2.59
N LEU A 296 19.45 -16.73 -1.77
CA LEU A 296 19.14 -15.72 -0.75
C LEU A 296 18.77 -14.36 -1.37
N SER A 297 17.96 -14.34 -2.43
CA SER A 297 17.46 -13.12 -3.04
C SER A 297 16.20 -12.65 -2.33
N ILE A 298 16.11 -11.36 -1.99
CA ILE A 298 14.90 -10.73 -1.41
C ILE A 298 13.68 -10.98 -2.32
N HIS A 299 13.90 -11.13 -3.63
CA HIS A 299 12.89 -11.38 -4.65
C HIS A 299 12.28 -12.79 -4.61
N SER A 300 12.87 -13.74 -3.86
CA SER A 300 12.27 -15.06 -3.65
C SER A 300 11.28 -15.08 -2.46
N LEU A 301 11.30 -14.05 -1.61
CA LEU A 301 10.38 -13.92 -0.49
C LEU A 301 8.94 -13.67 -0.98
N PRO A 302 7.91 -14.04 -0.22
CA PRO A 302 6.55 -13.65 -0.55
C PRO A 302 6.39 -12.13 -0.58
N LEU A 303 5.46 -11.64 -1.41
CA LEU A 303 5.33 -10.22 -1.72
C LEU A 303 5.09 -9.38 -0.47
N GLU A 304 4.36 -9.94 0.49
CA GLU A 304 4.12 -9.30 1.78
C GLU A 304 5.42 -8.94 2.51
N GLN A 305 6.41 -9.86 2.52
CA GLN A 305 7.72 -9.63 3.10
C GLN A 305 8.55 -8.66 2.24
N GLN A 306 8.48 -8.76 0.91
CA GLN A 306 9.21 -7.86 0.02
C GLN A 306 8.80 -6.39 0.23
N ALA A 307 7.50 -6.11 0.36
CA ALA A 307 7.00 -4.77 0.64
C ALA A 307 7.53 -4.21 1.97
N MET A 308 7.68 -5.06 3.01
CA MET A 308 8.31 -4.66 4.27
C MET A 308 9.79 -4.29 4.05
N PHE A 309 10.52 -5.10 3.28
CA PHE A 309 11.92 -4.81 2.96
C PHE A 309 12.07 -3.52 2.15
N LYS A 310 11.22 -3.28 1.15
CA LYS A 310 11.21 -2.01 0.37
C LYS A 310 11.12 -0.79 1.27
N THR A 311 10.32 -0.88 2.33
CA THR A 311 10.18 0.19 3.33
C THR A 311 11.40 0.30 4.26
N ILE A 312 11.95 -0.82 4.75
CA ILE A 312 13.13 -0.83 5.64
C ILE A 312 14.38 -0.30 4.92
N MET A 313 14.52 -0.61 3.63
CA MET A 313 15.67 -0.21 2.79
C MET A 313 15.76 1.32 2.58
N LEU A 314 14.70 2.07 2.89
CA LEU A 314 14.68 3.53 2.88
C LEU A 314 15.28 4.16 4.14
N ILE A 315 15.35 3.44 5.27
CA ILE A 315 15.83 3.97 6.56
C ILE A 315 17.27 4.53 6.46
N PRO A 316 18.24 3.86 5.79
CA PRO A 316 19.58 4.41 5.60
C PRO A 316 19.61 5.74 4.84
N VAL A 317 18.70 5.94 3.87
CA VAL A 317 18.58 7.22 3.15
C VAL A 317 18.15 8.33 4.11
N GLY A 318 17.15 8.03 4.96
CA GLY A 318 16.74 8.95 6.02
C GLY A 318 17.89 9.28 6.98
N ALA A 319 18.67 8.28 7.38
CA ALA A 319 19.84 8.47 8.25
C ALA A 319 20.89 9.40 7.62
N LEU A 320 21.17 9.25 6.33
CA LEU A 320 22.08 10.13 5.59
C LEU A 320 21.59 11.58 5.59
N ILE A 321 20.30 11.80 5.30
CA ILE A 321 19.70 13.14 5.30
C ILE A 321 19.78 13.76 6.69
N VAL A 322 19.43 13.02 7.74
CA VAL A 322 19.51 13.52 9.12
C VAL A 322 20.96 13.84 9.50
N ALA A 323 21.92 12.97 9.16
CA ALA A 323 23.33 13.20 9.41
C ALA A 323 23.81 14.48 8.71
N PHE A 324 23.43 14.67 7.44
CA PHE A 324 23.76 15.87 6.67
C PHE A 324 23.18 17.14 7.29
N LEU A 325 21.88 17.17 7.59
CA LEU A 325 21.23 18.33 8.20
C LEU A 325 21.78 18.65 9.59
N ARG A 326 22.17 17.64 10.38
CA ARG A 326 22.73 17.86 11.70
C ARG A 326 24.18 18.33 11.67
N ILE A 327 25.01 17.75 10.79
CA ILE A 327 26.46 17.99 10.76
C ILE A 327 26.80 19.21 9.90
N MET A 328 26.23 19.31 8.70
CA MET A 328 26.51 20.42 7.78
C MET A 328 25.65 21.64 8.09
N VAL A 329 24.34 21.47 8.24
CA VAL A 329 23.42 22.61 8.46
C VAL A 329 23.42 23.06 9.93
N GLY A 330 23.47 22.12 10.87
CA GLY A 330 23.43 22.39 12.30
C GLY A 330 22.02 22.48 12.88
N LEU A 331 21.03 21.85 12.22
CA LEU A 331 19.67 21.76 12.74
C LEU A 331 19.63 21.04 14.09
N LYS A 332 19.02 21.70 15.09
CA LYS A 332 18.78 21.10 16.40
C LYS A 332 17.56 20.20 16.32
N THR A 333 17.77 18.90 16.52
CA THR A 333 16.73 17.87 16.54
C THR A 333 16.78 17.12 17.87
N SER A 334 15.66 16.53 18.27
CA SER A 334 15.59 15.65 19.45
C SER A 334 16.22 14.28 19.12
N GLY A 335 17.54 14.26 18.97
CA GLY A 335 18.31 13.10 18.55
C GLY A 335 18.36 12.89 17.02
N THR A 336 19.04 11.82 16.59
CA THR A 336 19.24 11.47 15.17
C THR A 336 18.20 10.48 14.65
N PHE A 337 17.69 9.61 15.52
CA PHE A 337 16.77 8.55 15.13
C PHE A 337 15.32 9.04 15.05
N MET A 338 14.96 10.00 15.90
CA MET A 338 13.59 10.46 16.06
C MET A 338 12.98 11.07 14.80
N PRO A 339 13.67 11.96 14.04
CA PRO A 339 13.11 12.46 12.78
C PRO A 339 12.86 11.35 11.75
N ILE A 340 13.68 10.30 11.75
CA ILE A 340 13.54 9.15 10.85
C ILE A 340 12.29 8.36 11.21
N LEU A 341 12.08 8.09 12.51
CA LEU A 341 10.88 7.40 12.97
C LEU A 341 9.60 8.19 12.66
N ILE A 342 9.61 9.51 12.88
CA ILE A 342 8.46 10.37 12.54
C ILE A 342 8.19 10.34 11.03
N ALA A 343 9.24 10.38 10.18
CA ALA A 343 9.07 10.25 8.74
C ALA A 343 8.48 8.89 8.34
N MET A 344 8.94 7.80 8.96
CA MET A 344 8.39 6.45 8.75
C MET A 344 6.92 6.35 9.15
N ALA A 345 6.50 7.06 10.21
CA ALA A 345 5.09 7.16 10.57
C ALA A 345 4.29 7.87 9.46
N PHE A 346 4.81 8.98 8.91
CA PHE A 346 4.16 9.71 7.80
C PHE A 346 4.08 8.90 6.50
N VAL A 347 5.07 8.05 6.22
CA VAL A 347 5.01 7.12 5.07
C VAL A 347 3.80 6.17 5.19
N GLN A 348 3.37 5.81 6.40
CA GLN A 348 2.24 4.90 6.61
C GLN A 348 0.88 5.60 6.75
N THR A 349 0.84 6.79 7.35
CA THR A 349 -0.41 7.51 7.69
C THR A 349 -0.73 8.67 6.76
N GLU A 350 0.06 8.86 5.70
CA GLU A 350 0.13 10.07 4.88
C GLU A 350 0.64 11.32 5.62
N LEU A 351 1.21 12.27 4.88
CA LEU A 351 1.85 13.46 5.46
C LEU A 351 0.86 14.39 6.16
N ARG A 352 -0.29 14.67 5.51
CA ARG A 352 -1.27 15.66 6.01
C ARG A 352 -1.90 15.20 7.32
N VAL A 353 -2.46 14.00 7.32
CA VAL A 353 -3.07 13.39 8.50
C VAL A 353 -2.01 13.16 9.58
N GLY A 354 -0.82 12.70 9.19
CA GLY A 354 0.31 12.49 10.09
C GLY A 354 0.75 13.75 10.84
N ILE A 355 0.91 14.89 10.15
CA ILE A 355 1.30 16.16 10.79
C ILE A 355 0.23 16.62 11.77
N ILE A 356 -1.05 16.62 11.36
CA ILE A 356 -2.16 17.04 12.22
C ILE A 356 -2.22 16.15 13.47
N GLY A 357 -2.18 14.82 13.30
CA GLY A 357 -2.18 13.86 14.38
C GLY A 357 -1.00 14.07 15.33
N LEU A 358 0.22 14.21 14.80
CA LEU A 358 1.43 14.42 15.60
C LEU A 358 1.36 15.71 16.42
N VAL A 359 0.95 16.83 15.82
CA VAL A 359 0.86 18.12 16.53
C VAL A 359 -0.17 18.07 17.65
N VAL A 360 -1.35 17.50 17.39
CA VAL A 360 -2.42 17.36 18.39
C VAL A 360 -2.00 16.43 19.52
N ILE A 361 -1.51 15.23 19.19
CA ILE A 361 -1.16 14.21 20.18
C ILE A 361 0.04 14.67 21.02
N VAL A 362 1.08 15.21 20.40
CA VAL A 362 2.25 15.72 21.16
C VAL A 362 1.88 16.93 21.99
N GLY A 363 1.10 17.87 21.45
CA GLY A 363 0.65 19.06 22.17
C GLY A 363 -0.17 18.74 23.41
N VAL A 364 -1.19 17.90 23.27
CA VAL A 364 -2.03 17.46 24.39
C VAL A 364 -1.25 16.59 25.37
N GLY A 365 -0.37 15.70 24.89
CA GLY A 365 0.49 14.87 25.73
C GLY A 365 1.42 15.70 26.63
N LEU A 366 2.00 16.78 26.11
CA LEU A 366 2.81 17.73 26.88
C LEU A 366 1.97 18.49 27.92
N ILE A 367 0.74 18.90 27.58
CA ILE A 367 -0.19 19.55 28.53
C ILE A 367 -0.52 18.60 29.69
N ILE A 368 -0.90 17.36 29.37
CA ILE A 368 -1.21 16.32 30.37
C ILE A 368 0.00 16.11 31.27
N ARG A 369 1.21 15.98 30.72
CA ARG A 369 2.39 15.84 31.56
C ARG A 369 2.66 17.07 32.42
N GLY A 370 2.48 18.28 31.90
CA GLY A 370 2.58 19.51 32.69
C GLY A 370 1.58 19.58 33.84
N TYR A 371 0.44 18.89 33.72
CA TYR A 371 -0.49 18.67 34.84
C TYR A 371 0.04 17.61 35.82
N LEU A 372 0.48 16.44 35.33
CA LEU A 372 1.01 15.37 36.18
C LEU A 372 2.32 15.72 36.90
N SER A 373 3.15 16.62 36.36
CA SER A 373 4.38 17.06 37.03
C SER A 373 4.12 17.88 38.28
N ARG A 374 2.93 18.51 38.39
CA ARG A 374 2.47 19.19 39.62
C ARG A 374 1.99 18.21 40.68
N LEU A 375 1.79 16.95 40.32
CA LEU A 375 1.48 15.87 41.25
C LEU A 375 2.80 15.28 41.74
N ASN A 376 2.93 15.08 43.05
CA ASN A 376 4.12 14.47 43.68
C ASN A 376 4.18 12.95 43.43
N LEU A 377 4.15 12.56 42.16
CA LEU A 377 4.19 11.17 41.70
C LEU A 377 5.64 10.70 41.56
N LEU A 378 5.86 9.43 41.92
CA LEU A 378 7.08 8.69 41.57
C LEU A 378 7.27 8.67 40.05
N LEU A 379 8.53 8.74 39.61
CA LEU A 379 8.90 8.83 38.18
C LEU A 379 8.25 7.71 37.34
N VAL A 380 8.22 6.49 37.85
CA VAL A 380 7.61 5.33 37.19
C VAL A 380 6.09 5.51 37.02
N ALA A 381 5.39 5.93 38.08
CA ALA A 381 3.94 6.15 38.04
C ALA A 381 3.56 7.28 37.08
N ARG A 382 4.39 8.33 37.03
CA ARG A 382 4.22 9.46 36.12
C ARG A 382 4.34 9.04 34.65
N ILE A 383 5.39 8.28 34.30
CA ILE A 383 5.62 7.81 32.92
C ILE A 383 4.48 6.89 32.46
N SER A 384 4.09 5.93 33.31
CA SER A 384 2.98 5.02 32.99
C SER A 384 1.66 5.76 32.74
N ALA A 385 1.34 6.76 33.56
CA ALA A 385 0.12 7.54 33.39
C ALA A 385 0.10 8.36 32.08
N VAL A 386 1.26 8.90 31.67
CA VAL A 386 1.39 9.59 30.37
C VAL A 386 1.17 8.61 29.21
N ILE A 387 1.79 7.42 29.26
CA ILE A 387 1.62 6.40 28.21
C ILE A 387 0.14 5.99 28.09
N ILE A 388 -0.54 5.72 29.22
CA ILE A 388 -1.96 5.36 29.22
C ILE A 388 -2.82 6.50 28.64
N ALA A 389 -2.56 7.75 29.02
CA ALA A 389 -3.29 8.90 28.49
C ALA A 389 -3.11 9.06 26.97
N VAL A 390 -1.89 8.83 26.46
CA VAL A 390 -1.60 8.85 25.02
C VAL A 390 -2.35 7.74 24.30
N ILE A 391 -2.36 6.51 24.82
CA ILE A 391 -3.11 5.39 24.23
C ILE A 391 -4.61 5.70 24.17
N LEU A 392 -5.19 6.28 25.22
CA LEU A 392 -6.60 6.68 25.25
C LEU A 392 -6.90 7.79 24.23
N MET A 393 -6.00 8.77 24.09
CA MET A 393 -6.15 9.85 23.14
C MET A 393 -6.06 9.36 21.69
N ILE A 394 -5.11 8.47 21.37
CA ILE A 394 -4.98 7.90 20.03
C ILE A 394 -6.21 7.04 19.71
N SER A 395 -6.69 6.23 20.67
CA SER A 395 -7.92 5.45 20.52
C SER A 395 -9.13 6.34 20.25
N SER A 396 -9.26 7.45 21.00
CA SER A 396 -10.34 8.41 20.80
C SER A 396 -10.25 9.12 19.44
N PHE A 397 -9.05 9.52 19.03
CA PHE A 397 -8.81 10.12 17.71
C PHE A 397 -9.16 9.15 16.57
N ALA A 398 -8.80 7.87 16.69
CA ALA A 398 -9.15 6.86 15.69
C ALA A 398 -10.67 6.68 15.54
N VAL A 399 -11.41 6.66 16.66
CA VAL A 399 -12.88 6.59 16.64
C VAL A 399 -13.49 7.85 16.02
N LEU A 400 -12.96 9.04 16.34
CA LEU A 400 -13.42 10.30 15.74
C LEU A 400 -13.12 10.35 14.23
N ALA A 401 -11.94 9.92 13.81
CA ALA A 401 -11.56 9.86 12.39
C ALA A 401 -12.47 8.92 11.59
N TYR A 402 -12.85 7.76 12.17
CA TYR A 402 -13.82 6.84 11.60
C TYR A 402 -15.17 7.53 11.32
N HIS A 403 -15.70 8.26 12.31
CA HIS A 403 -17.00 8.92 12.20
C HIS A 403 -17.00 10.12 11.24
N LEU A 404 -15.85 10.74 11.00
CA LEU A 404 -15.70 11.86 10.06
C LEU A 404 -15.52 11.41 8.59
N ASN A 405 -15.66 10.11 8.28
CA ASN A 405 -15.39 9.52 6.96
C ASN A 405 -13.99 9.88 6.42
N LEU A 406 -13.04 10.17 7.30
CA LEU A 406 -11.63 10.27 6.94
C LEU A 406 -11.10 8.85 6.78
N SER A 407 -11.44 8.20 5.66
CA SER A 407 -11.03 6.82 5.34
C SER A 407 -9.52 6.62 5.41
N GLN A 408 -8.75 7.69 5.21
CA GLN A 408 -7.28 7.74 5.33
C GLN A 408 -6.77 7.70 6.78
N GLY A 409 -7.59 8.11 7.76
CA GLY A 409 -7.21 8.18 9.19
C GLY A 409 -7.32 6.86 9.96
N LEU A 410 -7.85 5.82 9.33
CA LEU A 410 -8.08 4.50 9.94
C LEU A 410 -6.85 3.59 9.89
N SER A 411 -5.84 3.95 9.13
CA SER A 411 -4.59 3.18 8.95
C SER A 411 -3.55 3.46 10.05
N ILE A 412 -3.96 3.83 11.27
CA ILE A 412 -3.04 3.97 12.40
C ILE A 412 -2.67 2.57 12.89
N THR A 413 -1.57 2.03 12.37
CA THR A 413 -1.01 0.76 12.85
C THR A 413 -0.33 0.95 14.23
N LEU A 414 -0.02 -0.15 14.91
CA LEU A 414 0.70 -0.11 16.20
C LEU A 414 2.05 0.62 16.10
N PHE A 415 2.66 0.63 14.91
CA PHE A 415 4.01 1.16 14.73
C PHE A 415 4.09 2.70 14.84
N PRO A 416 3.31 3.50 14.07
CA PRO A 416 3.18 4.94 14.29
C PRO A 416 2.77 5.30 15.73
N MET A 417 1.87 4.50 16.33
CA MET A 417 1.42 4.72 17.70
C MET A 417 2.58 4.63 18.72
N ILE A 418 3.42 3.60 18.62
CA ILE A 418 4.60 3.43 19.49
C ILE A 418 5.60 4.58 19.29
N ILE A 419 5.82 4.99 18.04
CA ILE A 419 6.73 6.11 17.71
C ILE A 419 6.23 7.42 18.33
N LEU A 420 4.93 7.70 18.25
CA LEU A 420 4.33 8.89 18.84
C LEU A 420 4.40 8.86 20.37
N ALA A 421 4.13 7.72 21.00
CA ALA A 421 4.26 7.57 22.45
C ALA A 421 5.70 7.82 22.93
N TRP A 422 6.68 7.21 22.26
CA TRP A 422 8.10 7.42 22.54
C TRP A 422 8.54 8.87 22.31
N THR A 423 8.01 9.50 21.26
CA THR A 423 8.23 10.92 20.96
C THR A 423 7.76 11.81 22.10
N ILE A 424 6.57 11.55 22.64
CA ILE A 424 6.01 12.32 23.76
C ILE A 424 6.83 12.12 25.02
N GLU A 425 7.25 10.89 25.31
CA GLU A 425 8.11 10.59 26.46
C GLU A 425 9.43 11.37 26.39
N ARG A 426 10.12 11.31 25.23
CA ARG A 426 11.40 11.99 25.04
C ARG A 426 11.27 13.50 25.13
N MET A 427 10.31 14.09 24.41
CA MET A 427 10.09 15.54 24.42
C MET A 427 9.68 16.07 25.78
N SER A 428 8.95 15.26 26.50
CA SER A 428 8.55 15.58 27.85
C SER A 428 9.70 15.61 28.86
N ILE A 429 10.64 14.65 28.77
CA ILE A 429 11.84 14.65 29.61
C ILE A 429 12.66 15.89 29.30
N LEU A 430 12.83 16.19 28.00
CA LEU A 430 13.51 17.40 27.54
C LEU A 430 12.84 18.69 28.05
N TRP A 431 11.51 18.71 28.16
CA TRP A 431 10.78 19.86 28.72
C TRP A 431 11.17 20.11 30.18
N GLU A 432 11.31 19.04 30.95
CA GLU A 432 11.63 19.09 32.37
C GLU A 432 13.10 19.47 32.61
N GLU A 433 14.01 19.01 31.75
CA GLU A 433 15.44 19.28 31.84
C GLU A 433 15.84 20.67 31.29
N ASP A 434 15.39 21.01 30.06
CA ASP A 434 15.88 22.18 29.31
C ASP A 434 14.79 23.27 29.10
N GLY A 435 13.55 23.00 29.51
CA GLY A 435 12.43 23.93 29.41
C GLY A 435 11.70 23.94 28.06
N TRP A 436 10.56 24.64 28.03
CA TRP A 436 9.63 24.62 26.90
C TRP A 436 10.20 25.18 25.58
N ARG A 437 11.12 26.15 25.66
CA ARG A 437 11.72 26.78 24.47
C ARG A 437 12.62 25.80 23.71
N GLU A 438 13.42 25.02 24.43
CA GLU A 438 14.31 24.05 23.82
C GLU A 438 13.49 22.90 23.20
N VAL A 439 12.43 22.45 23.87
CA VAL A 439 11.49 21.46 23.31
C VAL A 439 10.82 21.97 22.05
N ALA A 440 10.32 23.19 22.04
CA ALA A 440 9.66 23.76 20.86
C ALA A 440 10.64 23.83 19.67
N MET A 441 11.87 24.27 19.90
CA MET A 441 12.90 24.35 18.86
C MET A 441 13.31 22.97 18.35
N GLN A 442 13.58 22.01 19.24
CA GLN A 442 13.97 20.65 18.85
C GLN A 442 12.82 19.87 18.20
N SER A 443 11.58 20.11 18.64
CA SER A 443 10.37 19.52 18.02
C SER A 443 10.16 20.07 16.62
N ALA A 444 10.26 21.38 16.43
CA ALA A 444 10.17 22.01 15.12
C ALA A 444 11.30 21.53 14.19
N GLY A 445 12.54 21.47 14.69
CA GLY A 445 13.68 20.95 13.92
C GLY A 445 13.53 19.48 13.55
N SER A 446 13.05 18.64 14.48
CA SER A 446 12.75 17.23 14.21
C SER A 446 11.61 17.06 13.20
N LEU A 447 10.54 17.85 13.30
CA LEU A 447 9.42 17.82 12.36
C LEU A 447 9.84 18.24 10.96
N LEU A 448 10.56 19.36 10.84
CA LEU A 448 11.09 19.84 9.55
C LEU A 448 12.00 18.79 8.91
N THR A 449 12.90 18.21 9.71
CA THR A 449 13.78 17.13 9.26
C THR A 449 12.98 15.91 8.82
N ALA A 450 11.95 15.52 9.57
CA ALA A 450 11.09 14.39 9.24
C ALA A 450 10.31 14.62 7.93
N VAL A 451 9.86 15.84 7.66
CA VAL A 451 9.20 16.20 6.39
C VAL A 451 10.17 16.05 5.21
N ILE A 452 11.41 16.53 5.34
CA ILE A 452 12.43 16.38 4.29
C ILE A 452 12.75 14.90 4.04
N VAL A 453 12.93 14.12 5.12
CA VAL A 453 13.17 12.68 5.02
C VAL A 453 11.97 11.99 4.38
N TYR A 454 10.74 12.33 4.76
CA TYR A 454 9.52 11.80 4.16
C TYR A 454 9.49 12.06 2.64
N LEU A 455 9.75 13.30 2.20
CA LEU A 455 9.78 13.65 0.77
C LEU A 455 10.83 12.86 -0.01
N ALA A 456 11.98 12.59 0.60
CA ALA A 456 13.01 11.74 -0.01
C ALA A 456 12.59 10.27 -0.04
N MET A 457 11.97 9.76 1.02
CA MET A 457 11.50 8.37 1.09
C MET A 457 10.33 8.07 0.14
N THR A 458 9.48 9.07 -0.12
CA THR A 458 8.34 8.90 -1.04
C THR A 458 8.71 9.11 -2.50
N ASN A 459 9.85 9.73 -2.80
CA ASN A 459 10.35 9.91 -4.16
C ASN A 459 10.58 8.55 -4.86
N GLU A 460 10.03 8.41 -6.07
CA GLU A 460 10.06 7.18 -6.87
C GLU A 460 11.49 6.73 -7.18
N VAL A 461 12.37 7.65 -7.59
CA VAL A 461 13.76 7.34 -7.96
C VAL A 461 14.53 6.81 -6.75
N ILE A 462 14.37 7.44 -5.57
CA ILE A 462 15.05 6.99 -4.35
C ILE A 462 14.55 5.61 -3.92
N ARG A 463 13.23 5.39 -3.98
CA ARG A 463 12.61 4.10 -3.64
C ARG A 463 13.07 2.99 -4.59
N TYR A 464 13.07 3.28 -5.88
CA TYR A 464 13.55 2.41 -6.95
C TYR A 464 15.00 2.00 -6.72
N LEU A 465 15.89 3.01 -6.58
CA LEU A 465 17.31 2.79 -6.39
C LEU A 465 17.61 2.00 -5.11
N SER A 466 16.96 2.36 -4.00
CA SER A 466 17.21 1.72 -2.70
C SER A 466 16.78 0.25 -2.67
N PHE A 467 15.72 -0.11 -3.40
CA PHE A 467 15.21 -1.49 -3.45
C PHE A 467 15.97 -2.36 -4.46
N ASN A 468 16.22 -1.84 -5.66
CA ASN A 468 16.87 -2.59 -6.72
C ASN A 468 18.39 -2.68 -6.54
N PHE A 469 19.04 -1.66 -5.98
CA PHE A 469 20.49 -1.63 -5.85
C PHE A 469 20.93 -1.62 -4.38
N ILE A 470 20.91 -2.81 -3.75
CA ILE A 470 21.36 -3.01 -2.36
C ILE A 470 22.79 -2.48 -2.11
N GLY A 471 23.65 -2.51 -3.14
CA GLY A 471 25.01 -1.98 -3.09
C GLY A 471 25.06 -0.48 -2.76
N LEU A 472 24.02 0.29 -3.10
CA LEU A 472 23.93 1.71 -2.74
C LEU A 472 23.86 1.94 -1.23
N GLN A 473 23.43 0.96 -0.43
CA GLN A 473 23.45 1.09 1.02
C GLN A 473 24.87 1.18 1.58
N LEU A 474 25.83 0.50 0.97
CA LEU A 474 27.24 0.60 1.33
C LEU A 474 27.79 1.99 0.98
N VAL A 475 27.35 2.55 -0.15
CA VAL A 475 27.69 3.91 -0.57
C VAL A 475 27.12 4.93 0.41
N ILE A 476 25.85 4.78 0.80
CA ILE A 476 25.19 5.61 1.82
C ILE A 476 25.96 5.54 3.15
N LEU A 477 26.33 4.34 3.59
CA LEU A 477 27.12 4.15 4.80
C LEU A 477 28.47 4.88 4.71
N ALA A 478 29.16 4.77 3.57
CA ALA A 478 30.42 5.47 3.33
C ALA A 478 30.27 6.99 3.44
N PHE A 479 29.19 7.56 2.90
CA PHE A 479 28.89 8.99 3.04
C PHE A 479 28.58 9.40 4.49
N ILE A 480 27.84 8.58 5.24
CA ILE A 480 27.57 8.83 6.67
C ILE A 480 28.89 8.85 7.46
N LEU A 481 29.79 7.88 7.21
CA LEU A 481 31.11 7.84 7.84
C LEU A 481 31.95 9.06 7.47
N MET A 482 31.92 9.49 6.20
CA MET A 482 32.61 10.68 5.73
C MET A 482 32.10 11.95 6.44
N LEU A 483 30.77 12.10 6.56
CA LEU A 483 30.14 13.19 7.30
C LEU A 483 30.53 13.15 8.79
N GLY A 484 30.62 11.97 9.39
CA GLY A 484 31.03 11.81 10.79
C GLY A 484 32.44 12.32 11.12
N ASN A 485 33.33 12.43 10.12
CA ASN A 485 34.67 12.97 10.26
C ASN A 485 34.79 14.45 9.81
N TYR A 486 33.66 15.09 9.50
CA TYR A 486 33.64 16.51 9.12
C TYR A 486 33.90 17.40 10.34
N THR A 487 34.96 18.20 10.28
CA THR A 487 35.36 19.15 11.34
C THR A 487 35.16 20.62 10.93
N GLY A 488 34.49 20.89 9.81
CA GLY A 488 34.24 22.26 9.36
C GLY A 488 33.10 22.95 10.13
N TYR A 489 32.96 24.26 9.96
CA TYR A 489 31.89 25.03 10.57
C TYR A 489 30.52 24.66 9.99
N ARG A 490 29.48 24.76 10.84
CA ARG A 490 28.09 24.54 10.42
C ARG A 490 27.58 25.75 9.63
N LEU A 491 26.69 25.53 8.67
CA LEU A 491 26.05 26.63 7.91
C LEU A 491 25.29 27.60 8.83
N SER A 492 24.65 27.08 9.88
CA SER A 492 24.00 27.91 10.91
C SER A 492 24.97 28.72 11.77
N GLU A 493 26.26 28.36 11.80
CA GLU A 493 27.28 29.11 12.53
C GLU A 493 27.88 30.23 11.67
N LEU A 494 27.88 30.10 10.33
CA LEU A 494 28.34 31.15 9.42
C LEU A 494 27.58 32.46 9.58
N THR A 495 26.27 32.41 9.85
CA THR A 495 25.45 33.61 10.10
C THR A 495 25.78 34.27 11.45
N ARG A 496 26.21 33.48 12.45
CA ARG A 496 26.61 33.98 13.77
C ARG A 496 28.01 34.59 13.77
N PHE A 497 28.92 34.11 12.90
CA PHE A 497 30.30 34.60 12.79
C PHE A 497 30.50 35.66 11.70
N TYR A 498 29.49 35.95 10.88
CA TYR A 498 29.53 37.02 9.87
C TYR A 498 29.98 38.40 10.42
N PRO A 499 29.59 38.85 11.64
CA PRO A 499 30.04 40.12 12.20
C PRO A 499 31.51 40.16 12.64
N LEU A 500 32.20 39.02 12.69
CA LEU A 500 33.60 38.91 13.13
C LEU A 500 34.58 38.82 11.95
N GLY A 501 34.09 38.61 10.72
CA GLY A 501 34.89 38.58 9.49
C GLY A 501 35.15 39.96 8.86
N GLY A 502 34.67 41.05 9.49
CA GLY A 502 34.85 42.42 9.03
C GLY A 502 35.78 43.21 9.94
N LYS A 503 37.09 42.97 9.83
CA LYS A 503 38.20 43.90 10.11
C LYS A 503 39.51 43.19 9.76
N SER A 504 39.96 43.36 8.51
CA SER A 504 41.37 43.20 8.15
C SER A 504 42.13 44.46 8.54
#